data_AF-A0A452RY20-F1
#
_entry.id   AF-A0A452RY20-F1
#
_cell.length_a   1.000
_cell.length_b   1.000
_cell.length_c   1.000
_cell.angle_alpha   90.00
_cell.angle_beta   90.00
_cell.angle_gamma   90.00
#
_symmetry.space_group_name_H-M   'P 1'
#
loop_
_entity.id
_entity.type
_entity.pdbx_description
1 polymer ?
#
loop_
_entity_poly.entity_id
_entity_poly.type
_entity_poly.pdbx_seq_one_letter_code
_entity_poly.pdbx_strand_id
1 'polypeptide(L)'
;MVALQKSGSPSLMGIPAASCLLLITLWVQGGAAVPLGSPCRLNSSDFQQPYITNRTFMLAEEASLADNNTDVRLIGDQLFHGVNMGDRCYLMKEVLNFTLEEVLLPQSHRFQPYMQEVVPFLAKLSNRLSQCHIERDDQHIQRNVQNLKDTVTKLGENGEIKAIGELNLLFIALKNACI
;
A
#
# COMPACT_ATOMS: atom_id res chain seq x y z
N MET A 1 -27.48 79.37 6.39
CA MET A 1 -26.33 78.44 6.26
C MET A 1 -26.58 77.56 5.05
N VAL A 2 -25.61 77.53 4.12
CA VAL A 2 -25.25 76.44 3.15
C VAL A 2 -26.34 75.99 2.16
N ALA A 3 -26.14 75.79 0.86
CA ALA A 3 -25.14 76.19 -0.13
C ALA A 3 -25.74 75.93 -1.53
N LEU A 4 -25.21 76.70 -2.48
CA LEU A 4 -25.24 76.64 -3.95
C LEU A 4 -25.34 75.23 -4.58
N GLN A 5 -26.11 75.08 -5.68
CA GLN A 5 -25.59 74.55 -6.96
C GLN A 5 -26.57 74.70 -8.14
N LYS A 6 -25.95 74.79 -9.33
CA LYS A 6 -26.44 75.30 -10.61
C LYS A 6 -26.34 74.21 -11.69
N SER A 7 -27.20 74.33 -12.71
CA SER A 7 -27.02 73.95 -14.13
C SER A 7 -27.47 72.55 -14.61
N GLY A 8 -28.11 72.56 -15.79
CA GLY A 8 -27.91 71.55 -16.84
C GLY A 8 -29.12 70.68 -17.20
N SER A 9 -29.75 70.97 -18.34
CA SER A 9 -30.90 70.28 -18.96
C SER A 9 -30.62 68.84 -19.46
N PRO A 10 -31.65 68.07 -19.89
CA PRO A 10 -31.59 66.63 -20.11
C PRO A 10 -31.15 66.26 -21.54
N SER A 11 -30.65 65.04 -21.73
CA SER A 11 -30.44 64.46 -23.07
C SER A 11 -30.86 63.00 -23.08
N LEU A 12 -31.82 62.72 -23.95
CA LEU A 12 -32.37 61.41 -24.32
C LEU A 12 -31.35 60.56 -25.10
N MET A 13 -31.70 59.27 -25.23
CA MET A 13 -31.13 58.22 -26.08
C MET A 13 -29.90 57.51 -25.50
N GLY A 14 -29.81 56.19 -25.48
CA GLY A 14 -30.70 55.15 -25.99
C GLY A 14 -30.39 53.81 -25.34
N ILE A 15 -31.38 52.92 -25.38
CA ILE A 15 -31.20 51.48 -25.15
C ILE A 15 -30.84 50.89 -26.52
N PRO A 16 -29.79 50.06 -26.59
CA PRO A 16 -30.07 48.72 -27.09
C PRO A 16 -29.54 47.67 -26.13
N ALA A 17 -30.47 46.80 -25.72
CA ALA A 17 -30.15 45.50 -25.17
C ALA A 17 -29.30 44.74 -26.20
N ALA A 18 -28.03 44.51 -25.88
CA ALA A 18 -27.21 43.57 -26.60
C ALA A 18 -26.24 42.90 -25.62
N SER A 19 -26.45 41.60 -25.45
CA SER A 19 -25.40 40.63 -25.12
C SER A 19 -24.91 40.56 -23.67
N CYS A 20 -25.85 40.37 -22.73
CA CYS A 20 -25.58 39.45 -21.61
C CYS A 20 -25.49 38.03 -22.19
N LEU A 21 -24.29 37.59 -22.57
CA LEU A 21 -23.91 36.19 -22.79
C LEU A 21 -22.41 36.16 -23.12
N LEU A 22 -21.56 36.55 -22.18
CA LEU A 22 -20.20 36.03 -22.15
C LEU A 22 -20.30 34.61 -21.62
N LEU A 23 -20.49 33.71 -22.58
CA LEU A 23 -20.44 32.27 -22.45
C LEU A 23 -19.26 31.85 -21.56
N ILE A 24 -19.60 31.28 -20.41
CA ILE A 24 -18.70 30.45 -19.61
C ILE A 24 -18.40 29.21 -20.45
N THR A 25 -17.43 29.30 -21.36
CA THR A 25 -16.95 28.16 -22.16
C THR A 25 -15.51 27.89 -21.81
N LEU A 26 -15.28 27.26 -20.66
CA LEU A 26 -14.10 26.43 -20.45
C LEU A 26 -14.27 25.50 -19.23
N TRP A 27 -15.40 24.79 -19.17
CA TRP A 27 -15.55 23.62 -18.28
C TRP A 27 -16.02 22.40 -19.07
N VAL A 28 -15.28 22.01 -20.10
CA VAL A 28 -15.22 20.62 -20.56
C VAL A 28 -13.81 20.36 -21.09
N GLN A 29 -12.83 20.38 -20.20
CA GLN A 29 -11.79 19.36 -20.31
C GLN A 29 -12.11 18.38 -19.20
N GLY A 30 -12.87 17.34 -19.57
CA GLY A 30 -12.76 16.05 -18.93
C GLY A 30 -11.33 15.56 -19.14
N GLY A 31 -10.37 16.19 -18.46
CA GLY A 31 -9.14 15.52 -18.13
C GLY A 31 -9.60 14.37 -17.26
N ALA A 32 -9.61 13.16 -17.84
CA ALA A 32 -9.44 11.99 -17.02
C ALA A 32 -8.19 12.29 -16.20
N ALA A 33 -8.37 12.66 -14.93
CA ALA A 33 -7.28 12.63 -13.99
C ALA A 33 -6.82 11.18 -14.05
N VAL A 34 -5.73 10.94 -14.78
CA VAL A 34 -5.00 9.69 -14.69
C VAL A 34 -4.78 9.53 -13.19
N PRO A 35 -5.27 8.45 -12.56
CA PRO A 35 -4.98 8.26 -11.16
C PRO A 35 -3.46 8.37 -11.05
N LEU A 36 -2.97 9.32 -10.28
CA LEU A 36 -1.55 9.36 -9.94
C LEU A 36 -1.35 8.27 -8.89
N GLY A 37 -1.61 7.01 -9.26
CA GLY A 37 -1.27 5.86 -8.45
C GLY A 37 0.23 5.88 -8.25
N SER A 38 0.67 6.00 -7.01
CA SER A 38 2.09 5.85 -6.71
C SER A 38 2.47 4.40 -6.97
N PRO A 39 3.49 4.12 -7.81
CA PRO A 39 3.93 2.75 -8.04
C PRO A 39 4.39 2.15 -6.70
N CYS A 40 4.04 0.89 -6.46
CA CYS A 40 4.47 0.18 -5.26
C CYS A 40 6.00 0.04 -5.26
N ARG A 41 6.67 0.77 -4.36
CA ARG A 41 8.13 0.82 -4.28
C ARG A 41 8.62 1.13 -2.87
N LEU A 42 9.79 0.59 -2.53
CA LEU A 42 10.57 0.84 -1.33
C LEU A 42 11.98 1.30 -1.72
N ASN A 43 12.67 2.02 -0.84
CA ASN A 43 14.04 2.42 -1.12
C ASN A 43 15.00 1.27 -0.85
N SER A 44 16.09 1.17 -1.60
CA SER A 44 17.15 0.19 -1.32
C SER A 44 17.71 0.34 0.10
N SER A 45 17.76 1.58 0.61
CA SER A 45 18.22 1.89 1.97
C SER A 45 17.32 1.32 3.06
N ASP A 46 16.02 1.08 2.80
CA ASP A 46 15.12 0.46 3.76
C ASP A 46 15.57 -1.00 4.09
N PHE A 47 16.32 -1.65 3.17
CA PHE A 47 16.86 -3.01 3.32
C PHE A 47 18.37 -3.06 3.63
N GLN A 48 19.07 -1.92 3.68
CA GLN A 48 20.51 -1.84 3.97
C GLN A 48 20.78 -1.62 5.46
N GLN A 49 20.03 -2.32 6.31
CA GLN A 49 20.15 -2.23 7.77
C GLN A 49 20.57 -3.62 8.30
N PRO A 50 21.87 -3.95 8.38
CA PRO A 50 22.34 -5.30 8.68
C PRO A 50 21.78 -5.85 9.99
N TYR A 51 21.66 -5.00 11.01
CA TYR A 51 21.13 -5.37 12.31
C TYR A 51 19.69 -5.90 12.23
N ILE A 52 18.76 -5.14 11.62
CA ILE A 52 17.36 -5.55 11.54
C ILE A 52 17.14 -6.71 10.58
N THR A 53 17.95 -6.79 9.51
CA THR A 53 17.98 -7.95 8.62
C THR A 53 18.34 -9.21 9.41
N ASN A 54 19.42 -9.18 10.20
CA ASN A 54 19.82 -10.32 11.02
C ASN A 54 18.75 -10.68 12.05
N ARG A 55 18.15 -9.69 12.73
CA ARG A 55 17.05 -9.93 13.68
C ARG A 55 15.83 -10.57 13.02
N THR A 56 15.50 -10.17 11.79
CA THR A 56 14.41 -10.77 11.00
C THR A 56 14.71 -12.24 10.69
N PHE A 57 15.95 -12.56 10.32
CA PHE A 57 16.36 -13.93 10.03
C PHE A 57 16.40 -14.80 11.29
N MET A 58 16.87 -14.27 12.42
CA MET A 58 16.86 -14.98 13.69
C MET A 58 15.43 -15.24 14.19
N LEU A 59 14.51 -14.29 14.03
CA LEU A 59 13.08 -14.51 14.33
C LEU A 59 12.50 -15.65 13.49
N ALA A 60 12.78 -15.64 12.19
CA ALA A 60 12.35 -16.69 11.29
C ALA A 60 12.94 -18.05 11.68
N GLU A 61 14.24 -18.10 11.98
CA GLU A 61 14.91 -19.32 12.43
C GLU A 61 14.27 -19.87 13.72
N GLU A 62 14.09 -19.04 14.74
CA GLU A 62 13.53 -19.47 16.02
C GLU A 62 12.09 -20.01 15.88
N ALA A 63 11.25 -19.35 15.08
CA ALA A 63 9.91 -19.83 14.81
C ALA A 63 9.89 -21.10 13.96
N SER A 64 10.82 -21.24 13.00
CA SER A 64 10.94 -22.45 12.17
C SER A 64 11.30 -23.70 12.99
N LEU A 65 12.02 -23.55 14.11
CA LEU A 65 12.30 -24.66 15.02
C LEU A 65 11.05 -25.16 15.76
N ALA A 66 10.02 -24.31 15.87
CA ALA A 66 8.72 -24.66 16.45
C ALA A 66 7.70 -25.10 15.38
N ASP A 67 8.02 -24.97 14.10
CA ASP A 67 7.18 -25.39 12.97
C ASP A 67 7.46 -26.85 12.61
N ASN A 68 6.55 -27.74 13.03
CA ASN A 68 6.67 -29.17 12.78
C ASN A 68 6.17 -29.59 11.38
N ASN A 69 5.60 -28.68 10.59
CA ASN A 69 5.04 -29.00 9.29
C ASN A 69 6.08 -28.74 8.19
N THR A 70 6.63 -29.78 7.59
CA THR A 70 7.61 -29.63 6.48
C THR A 70 6.99 -29.74 5.08
N ASP A 71 5.73 -30.15 5.00
CA ASP A 71 5.04 -30.41 3.73
C ASP A 71 4.48 -29.12 3.08
N VAL A 72 4.19 -28.12 3.91
CA VAL A 72 3.57 -26.86 3.46
C VAL A 72 4.56 -25.72 3.54
N ARG A 73 4.74 -25.03 2.40
CA ARG A 73 5.49 -23.77 2.27
C ARG A 73 4.54 -22.65 1.86
N LEU A 74 4.53 -21.55 2.59
CA LEU A 74 3.63 -20.42 2.34
C LEU A 74 4.17 -19.48 1.25
N ILE A 75 5.44 -19.11 1.34
CA ILE A 75 6.11 -18.15 0.46
C ILE A 75 7.03 -18.91 -0.50
N GLY A 76 6.54 -19.11 -1.72
CA GLY A 76 7.25 -19.80 -2.80
C GLY A 76 6.66 -19.46 -4.17
N ASP A 77 7.08 -20.19 -5.20
CA ASP A 77 6.74 -19.88 -6.60
C ASP A 77 5.23 -19.81 -6.88
N GLN A 78 4.44 -20.63 -6.19
CA GLN A 78 2.98 -20.65 -6.33
C GLN A 78 2.32 -19.32 -5.95
N LEU A 79 2.88 -18.59 -4.98
CA LEU A 79 2.40 -17.26 -4.59
C LEU A 79 2.50 -16.26 -5.74
N PHE A 80 3.50 -16.41 -6.61
CA PHE A 80 3.75 -15.53 -7.76
C PHE A 80 3.17 -16.07 -9.07
N HIS A 81 2.43 -17.18 -9.03
CA HIS A 81 1.90 -17.81 -10.23
C HIS A 81 0.95 -16.86 -10.97
N GLY A 82 1.26 -16.61 -12.25
CA GLY A 82 0.46 -15.70 -13.10
C GLY A 82 0.61 -14.21 -12.76
N VAL A 83 1.54 -13.82 -11.88
CA VAL A 83 1.75 -12.42 -11.46
C VAL A 83 2.93 -11.82 -12.21
N ASN A 84 2.67 -10.72 -12.93
CA ASN A 84 3.71 -9.99 -13.67
C ASN A 84 4.73 -9.37 -12.71
N MET A 85 5.99 -9.24 -13.16
CA MET A 85 7.06 -8.65 -12.36
C MET A 85 6.69 -7.26 -11.81
N GLY A 86 6.03 -6.41 -12.62
CA GLY A 86 5.61 -5.06 -12.21
C GLY A 86 4.58 -5.02 -11.08
N ASP A 87 3.83 -6.12 -10.89
CA ASP A 87 2.76 -6.19 -9.89
C ASP A 87 3.20 -6.95 -8.61
N ARG A 88 4.41 -7.52 -8.60
CA ARG A 88 4.89 -8.33 -7.46
C ARG A 88 5.06 -7.52 -6.18
N CYS A 89 5.42 -6.23 -6.26
CA CYS A 89 5.51 -5.42 -5.05
C CYS A 89 4.12 -5.20 -4.42
N TYR A 90 3.09 -5.01 -5.26
CA TYR A 90 1.71 -4.92 -4.78
C TYR A 90 1.26 -6.23 -4.13
N LEU A 91 1.57 -7.39 -4.74
CA LEU A 91 1.31 -8.68 -4.10
C LEU A 91 2.00 -8.77 -2.73
N MET A 92 3.29 -8.40 -2.65
CA MET A 92 4.04 -8.50 -1.40
C MET A 92 3.57 -7.48 -0.34
N LYS A 93 3.00 -6.34 -0.74
CA LYS A 93 2.29 -5.44 0.17
C LYS A 93 1.13 -6.17 0.85
N GLU A 94 0.28 -6.84 0.07
CA GLU A 94 -0.89 -7.54 0.61
C GLU A 94 -0.50 -8.69 1.55
N VAL A 95 0.56 -9.43 1.19
CA VAL A 95 1.14 -10.48 2.06
C VAL A 95 1.71 -9.87 3.34
N LEU A 96 2.48 -8.78 3.25
CA LEU A 96 3.06 -8.10 4.41
C LEU A 96 1.98 -7.59 5.37
N ASN A 97 0.92 -6.97 4.85
CA ASN A 97 -0.18 -6.46 5.67
C ASN A 97 -0.89 -7.59 6.40
N PHE A 98 -1.23 -8.66 5.69
CA PHE A 98 -1.80 -9.86 6.31
C PHE A 98 -0.89 -10.43 7.41
N THR A 99 0.40 -10.63 7.12
CA THR A 99 1.34 -11.16 8.10
C THR A 99 1.47 -10.24 9.32
N LEU A 100 1.44 -8.92 9.16
CA LEU A 100 1.46 -8.01 10.30
C LEU A 100 0.20 -8.15 11.16
N GLU A 101 -0.97 -8.04 10.55
CA GLU A 101 -2.25 -7.91 11.25
C GLU A 101 -2.73 -9.22 11.85
N GLU A 102 -2.62 -10.32 11.10
CA GLU A 102 -3.25 -11.60 11.44
C GLU A 102 -2.24 -12.63 11.96
N VAL A 103 -0.94 -12.34 11.94
CA VAL A 103 0.09 -13.26 12.43
C VAL A 103 0.97 -12.61 13.50
N LEU A 104 1.66 -11.52 13.17
CA LEU A 104 2.69 -10.96 14.06
C LEU A 104 2.11 -10.23 15.26
N LEU A 105 1.07 -9.42 15.07
CA LEU A 105 0.43 -8.71 16.19
C LEU A 105 -0.23 -9.66 17.20
N PRO A 106 -1.01 -10.70 16.78
CA PRO A 106 -1.52 -11.73 17.69
C PRO A 106 -0.42 -12.47 18.45
N GLN A 107 0.70 -12.79 17.78
CA GLN A 107 1.83 -13.52 18.36
C GLN A 107 2.91 -12.62 18.97
N SER A 108 2.63 -11.33 19.19
CA SER A 108 3.61 -10.31 19.61
C SER A 108 4.32 -10.61 20.94
N HIS A 109 3.75 -11.48 21.77
CA HIS A 109 4.32 -11.89 23.05
C HIS A 109 5.36 -13.03 22.94
N ARG A 110 5.50 -13.68 21.78
CA ARG A 110 6.41 -14.82 21.54
C ARG A 110 7.70 -14.38 20.87
N PHE A 111 8.68 -15.29 20.83
CA PHE A 111 9.96 -15.14 20.09
C PHE A 111 10.69 -13.83 20.41
N GLN A 112 10.70 -13.50 21.70
CA GLN A 112 11.39 -12.33 22.22
C GLN A 112 12.90 -12.63 22.31
N PRO A 113 13.78 -11.63 22.07
CA PRO A 113 13.46 -10.21 21.85
C PRO A 113 13.15 -9.84 20.39
N TYR A 114 13.31 -10.78 19.45
CA TYR A 114 13.29 -10.46 18.02
C TYR A 114 11.95 -9.90 17.55
N MET A 115 10.83 -10.44 18.05
CA MET A 115 9.49 -9.98 17.72
C MET A 115 9.30 -8.48 18.02
N GLN A 116 9.76 -8.00 19.18
CA GLN A 116 9.65 -6.59 19.58
C GLN A 116 10.41 -5.65 18.64
N GLU A 117 11.49 -6.11 18.03
CA GLU A 117 12.32 -5.30 17.14
C GLU A 117 11.85 -5.35 15.69
N VAL A 118 11.44 -6.53 15.21
CA VAL A 118 11.10 -6.79 13.81
C VAL A 118 9.71 -6.25 13.44
N VAL A 119 8.72 -6.37 14.33
CA VAL A 119 7.34 -5.92 14.04
C VAL A 119 7.26 -4.42 13.71
N PRO A 120 7.85 -3.50 14.51
CA PRO A 120 7.85 -2.08 14.18
C PRO A 120 8.55 -1.76 12.85
N PHE A 121 9.60 -2.50 12.52
CA PHE A 121 10.30 -2.35 11.25
C PHE A 121 9.42 -2.75 10.06
N LEU A 122 8.78 -3.93 10.11
CA LEU A 122 7.87 -4.39 9.07
C LEU A 122 6.64 -3.47 8.94
N ALA A 123 6.10 -2.97 10.06
CA ALA A 123 5.02 -1.98 10.07
C ALA A 123 5.43 -0.67 9.36
N LYS A 124 6.69 -0.23 9.50
CA LYS A 124 7.21 0.93 8.76
C LYS A 124 7.22 0.67 7.25
N LEU A 125 7.60 -0.53 6.80
CA LEU A 125 7.57 -0.89 5.38
C LEU A 125 6.14 -0.93 4.84
N SER A 126 5.22 -1.54 5.59
CA SER A 126 3.78 -1.56 5.26
C SER A 126 3.22 -0.14 5.12
N ASN A 127 3.52 0.74 6.07
CA ASN A 127 3.07 2.13 6.02
C ASN A 127 3.58 2.88 4.78
N ARG A 128 4.83 2.62 4.34
CA ARG A 128 5.36 3.21 3.09
C ARG A 128 4.63 2.71 1.84
N LEU A 129 4.11 1.48 1.87
CA LEU A 129 3.36 0.87 0.77
C LEU A 129 1.84 1.16 0.84
N SER A 130 1.35 1.77 1.92
CA SER A 130 -0.09 1.97 2.17
C SER A 130 -0.83 2.64 1.00
N GLN A 131 -0.25 3.67 0.41
CA GLN A 131 -0.85 4.46 -0.66
C GLN A 131 -0.73 3.84 -2.06
N CYS A 132 0.13 2.84 -2.24
CA CYS A 132 0.34 2.24 -3.54
C CYS A 132 -0.82 1.28 -3.89
N HIS A 133 -1.24 1.30 -5.14
CA HIS A 133 -2.30 0.45 -5.68
C HIS A 133 -2.02 0.18 -7.16
N ILE A 134 -2.64 -0.87 -7.70
CA ILE A 134 -2.62 -1.14 -9.13
C ILE A 134 -3.98 -0.77 -9.73
N GLU A 135 -3.96 -0.17 -10.93
CA GLU A 135 -5.17 0.31 -11.61
C GLU A 135 -5.87 -0.79 -12.43
N ARG A 136 -5.20 -1.93 -12.63
CA ARG A 136 -5.67 -3.04 -13.47
C ARG A 136 -6.32 -4.11 -12.60
N ASP A 137 -7.04 -5.02 -13.25
CA ASP A 137 -7.64 -6.20 -12.60
C ASP A 137 -6.58 -7.02 -11.84
N ASP A 138 -6.78 -7.12 -10.53
CA ASP A 138 -5.90 -7.77 -9.56
C ASP A 138 -6.45 -9.10 -9.06
N GLN A 139 -7.53 -9.64 -9.67
CA GLN A 139 -8.19 -10.86 -9.20
C GLN A 139 -7.24 -12.04 -9.02
N HIS A 140 -6.24 -12.18 -9.89
CA HIS A 140 -5.23 -13.24 -9.80
C HIS A 140 -4.29 -13.04 -8.59
N ILE A 141 -3.92 -11.80 -8.26
CA ILE A 141 -3.14 -11.46 -7.06
C ILE A 141 -3.97 -11.74 -5.82
N GLN A 142 -5.22 -11.26 -5.78
CA GLN A 142 -6.12 -11.48 -4.66
C GLN A 142 -6.36 -12.97 -4.41
N ARG A 143 -6.51 -13.77 -5.47
CA ARG A 143 -6.62 -15.24 -5.35
C ARG A 143 -5.36 -15.85 -4.72
N ASN A 144 -4.17 -15.45 -5.16
CA ASN A 144 -2.92 -16.00 -4.62
C ASN A 144 -2.72 -15.62 -3.14
N VAL A 145 -3.02 -14.37 -2.79
CA VAL A 145 -3.00 -13.89 -1.40
C VAL A 145 -4.04 -14.65 -0.56
N GLN A 146 -5.25 -14.83 -1.08
CA GLN A 146 -6.31 -15.56 -0.38
C GLN A 146 -5.92 -17.02 -0.13
N ASN A 147 -5.31 -17.70 -1.10
CA ASN A 147 -4.83 -19.07 -0.90
C ASN A 147 -3.78 -19.16 0.23
N LEU A 148 -2.90 -18.17 0.34
CA LEU A 148 -1.94 -18.08 1.45
C LEU A 148 -2.68 -17.89 2.78
N LYS A 149 -3.63 -16.94 2.83
CA LYS A 149 -4.46 -16.68 4.02
C LYS A 149 -5.21 -17.93 4.47
N ASP A 150 -5.92 -18.59 3.55
CA ASP A 150 -6.67 -19.81 3.81
C ASP A 150 -5.77 -20.93 4.33
N THR A 151 -4.54 -21.03 3.81
CA THR A 151 -3.57 -22.02 4.29
C THR A 151 -3.13 -21.73 5.72
N VAL A 152 -2.81 -20.49 6.05
CA VAL A 152 -2.49 -20.08 7.43
C VAL A 152 -3.67 -20.36 8.37
N THR A 153 -4.87 -19.92 8.01
CA THR A 153 -6.08 -20.15 8.81
C THR A 153 -6.37 -21.64 9.00
N LYS A 154 -6.24 -22.45 7.95
CA LYS A 154 -6.46 -23.91 8.03
C LYS A 154 -5.47 -24.61 8.96
N LEU A 155 -4.23 -24.11 9.03
CA LEU A 155 -3.21 -24.62 9.94
C LEU A 155 -3.33 -24.08 11.37
N GLY A 156 -4.20 -23.08 11.60
CA GLY A 156 -4.42 -22.47 12.92
C GLY A 156 -3.14 -21.85 13.48
N GLU A 157 -2.90 -22.04 14.78
CA GLU A 157 -1.71 -21.51 15.45
C GLU A 157 -0.40 -21.98 14.78
N ASN A 158 -0.34 -23.24 14.31
CA ASN A 158 0.83 -23.73 13.57
C ASN A 158 1.03 -22.99 12.24
N GLY A 159 -0.04 -22.50 11.61
CA GLY A 159 0.02 -21.66 10.43
C GLY A 159 0.64 -20.29 10.71
N GLU A 160 0.29 -19.70 11.86
CA GLU A 160 0.90 -18.45 12.31
C GLU A 160 2.39 -18.63 12.62
N ILE A 161 2.76 -19.71 13.31
CA ILE A 161 4.17 -20.04 13.60
C ILE A 161 4.96 -20.28 12.33
N LYS A 162 4.39 -21.00 11.36
CA LYS A 162 4.98 -21.18 10.03
C LYS A 162 5.17 -19.86 9.30
N ALA A 163 4.19 -18.96 9.33
CA ALA A 163 4.31 -17.64 8.71
C ALA A 163 5.42 -16.79 9.35
N ILE A 164 5.60 -16.87 10.68
CA ILE A 164 6.75 -16.27 11.37
C ILE A 164 8.06 -16.94 10.93
N GLY A 165 8.06 -18.27 10.84
CA GLY A 165 9.20 -19.08 10.39
C GLY A 165 9.67 -18.80 8.97
N GLU A 166 8.79 -18.24 8.13
CA GLU A 166 9.09 -17.85 6.75
C GLU A 166 9.31 -16.33 6.57
N LEU A 167 9.48 -15.55 7.66
CA LEU A 167 9.72 -14.10 7.55
C LEU A 167 10.99 -13.73 6.79
N ASN A 168 12.01 -14.58 6.80
CA ASN A 168 13.20 -14.40 5.96
C ASN A 168 12.85 -14.44 4.47
N LEU A 169 11.96 -15.36 4.06
CA LEU A 169 11.46 -15.46 2.69
C LEU A 169 10.59 -14.26 2.34
N LEU A 170 9.70 -13.83 3.24
CA LEU A 170 8.90 -12.61 3.08
C LEU A 170 9.81 -11.40 2.85
N PHE A 171 10.83 -11.23 3.70
CA PHE A 171 11.75 -10.11 3.64
C PHE A 171 12.53 -10.06 2.32
N ILE A 172 13.07 -11.21 1.86
CA ILE A 172 13.77 -11.31 0.58
C ILE A 172 12.83 -11.05 -0.59
N ALA A 173 11.63 -11.64 -0.57
CA ALA A 173 10.63 -11.47 -1.63
C ALA A 173 10.19 -10.01 -1.75
N LEU A 174 9.92 -9.35 -0.61
CA LEU A 174 9.58 -7.93 -0.56
C LEU A 174 10.71 -7.06 -1.11
N LYS A 175 11.96 -7.32 -0.69
CA LYS A 175 13.15 -6.63 -1.20
C LYS A 175 13.27 -6.73 -2.72
N ASN A 176 13.15 -7.94 -3.26
CA ASN A 176 13.33 -8.19 -4.68
C ASN A 176 12.17 -7.64 -5.53
N ALA A 177 10.96 -7.59 -4.97
CA ALA A 177 9.78 -7.12 -5.67
C ALA A 177 9.66 -5.60 -5.67
N CYS A 178 10.13 -4.92 -4.61
CA CYS A 178 9.80 -3.52 -4.33
C CYS A 178 10.92 -2.50 -4.53
N ILE A 179 12.17 -2.89 -4.84
CA ILE A 179 13.27 -1.95 -5.12
C ILE A 179 13.31 -1.58 -6.61
#